data_AF-A0A091UJT4-F1
#
_entry.id   AF-A0A091UJT4-F1
#
_cell.length_a   1.000
_cell.length_b   1.000
_cell.length_c   1.000
_cell.angle_alpha   90.00
_cell.angle_beta   90.00
_cell.angle_gamma   90.00
#
_symmetry.space_group_name_H-M   'P 1'
#
loop_
_entity.id
_entity.type
_entity.pdbx_description
1 polymer ?
#
loop_
_entity_poly.entity_id
_entity_poly.type
_entity_poly.pdbx_seq_one_letter_code
_entity_poly.pdbx_strand_id
1 'polypeptide(L)'
;KEKERTVYCSIHKHEPLVLFCDTCDTLTCRDCQLNAHKDHHPPNPIKKKFLEDAVRNQRKMLATLVKRLGDKHASLQRSTKEVRSL
;
A
#
# COMPACT_ATOMS: atom_id res chain seq x y z
N LYS A 1 11.26 11.28 -17.92
CA LYS A 1 11.48 11.66 -16.51
C LYS A 1 10.12 12.08 -15.96
N GLU A 2 9.42 11.18 -15.28
CA GLU A 2 8.06 11.41 -14.78
C GLU A 2 8.13 12.49 -13.70
N LYS A 3 7.40 13.60 -13.87
CA LYS A 3 7.33 14.65 -12.84
C LYS A 3 6.57 14.06 -11.65
N GLU A 4 7.28 13.75 -10.58
CA GLU A 4 6.68 13.38 -9.30
C GLU A 4 5.80 14.54 -8.83
N ARG A 5 4.47 14.36 -8.87
CA ARG A 5 3.54 15.35 -8.32
C ARG A 5 3.54 15.18 -6.82
N THR A 6 4.06 16.17 -6.11
CA THR A 6 3.97 16.23 -4.64
C THR A 6 2.51 16.28 -4.22
N VAL A 7 2.10 15.31 -3.40
CA VAL A 7 0.78 15.29 -2.76
C VAL A 7 0.91 15.88 -1.36
N TYR A 8 0.04 16.83 -1.03
CA TYR A 8 0.05 17.54 0.26
C TYR A 8 -0.99 16.98 1.21
N CYS A 9 -0.72 17.08 2.51
CA CYS A 9 -1.64 16.66 3.55
C CYS A 9 -2.91 17.53 3.54
N SER A 10 -4.08 16.91 3.69
CA SER A 10 -5.37 17.61 3.75
C SER A 10 -5.56 18.42 5.03
N ILE A 11 -4.89 18.04 6.12
CA ILE A 11 -4.93 18.69 7.43
C ILE A 11 -3.83 19.77 7.51
N HIS A 12 -2.59 19.37 7.22
CA HIS A 12 -1.42 20.24 7.23
C HIS A 12 -1.07 20.67 5.80
N LYS A 13 -1.81 21.64 5.25
CA LYS A 13 -1.87 21.95 3.81
C LYS A 13 -0.54 22.24 3.10
N HIS A 14 0.53 22.59 3.83
CA HIS A 14 1.86 22.86 3.28
C HIS A 14 2.84 21.69 3.46
N GLU A 15 2.45 20.65 4.21
CA GLU A 15 3.30 19.51 4.49
C GLU A 15 3.05 18.39 3.46
N PRO A 16 4.09 17.89 2.78
CA PRO A 16 3.94 16.81 1.81
C PRO A 16 3.73 15.44 2.49
N LEU A 17 2.92 14.58 1.87
CA LEU A 17 2.70 13.19 2.29
C LEU A 17 3.86 12.31 1.85
N VAL A 18 4.93 12.27 2.65
CA VAL A 18 6.18 11.54 2.33
C VAL A 18 6.52 10.43 3.32
N LEU A 19 5.69 10.25 4.35
CA LEU A 19 5.85 9.21 5.37
C LEU A 19 4.73 8.19 5.22
N PHE A 20 4.93 7.00 5.78
CA PHE A 20 3.94 5.92 5.80
C PHE A 20 3.77 5.42 7.23
N CYS A 21 2.52 5.27 7.67
CA CYS A 21 2.18 4.71 8.97
C CYS A 21 1.75 3.25 8.80
N ASP A 22 2.59 2.30 9.24
CA ASP A 22 2.33 0.87 9.09
C ASP A 22 1.03 0.42 9.82
N THR A 23 0.72 1.01 10.97
CA THR A 23 -0.49 0.69 11.74
C THR A 23 -1.78 1.09 11.03
N CYS A 24 -1.74 2.19 10.28
CA CYS A 24 -2.91 2.74 9.58
C CYS A 24 -2.92 2.41 8.08
N ASP A 25 -1.88 1.76 7.57
CA ASP A 25 -1.68 1.44 6.15
C ASP A 25 -1.90 2.67 5.23
N THR A 26 -1.40 3.85 5.64
CA THR A 26 -1.65 5.12 4.94
C THR A 26 -0.44 6.04 4.92
N LEU A 27 -0.43 6.98 3.95
CA LEU A 27 0.57 8.04 3.87
C LEU A 27 0.26 9.16 4.86
N THR A 28 1.30 9.65 5.54
CA THR A 28 1.23 10.72 6.52
C THR A 28 2.24 11.82 6.18
N CYS A 29 1.97 13.04 6.64
CA CYS A 29 3.00 14.08 6.71
C CYS A 29 3.73 14.02 8.05
N ARG A 30 4.79 14.83 8.19
CA ARG A 30 5.58 14.90 9.42
C ARG A 30 4.71 15.24 10.64
N ASP A 31 3.84 16.23 10.50
CA ASP A 31 3.00 16.69 11.61
C ASP A 31 1.92 15.67 11.99
N CYS A 32 1.32 14.96 11.02
CA CYS A 32 0.44 13.84 11.31
C CYS A 32 1.18 12.75 12.11
N GLN A 33 2.42 12.44 11.73
CA GLN A 33 3.22 11.41 12.39
C GLN A 33 3.57 11.76 13.84
N LEU A 34 3.82 13.05 14.14
CA LEU A 34 4.15 13.53 15.48
C LEU A 34 2.93 13.73 16.38
N ASN A 35 1.74 13.90 15.80
CA ASN A 35 0.50 14.13 16.52
C ASN A 35 -0.38 12.87 16.50
N ALA A 36 -1.28 12.78 15.52
CA ALA A 36 -2.31 11.73 15.45
C ALA A 36 -1.76 10.29 15.37
N HIS A 37 -0.52 10.11 14.87
CA HIS A 37 0.11 8.79 14.73
C HIS A 37 1.33 8.59 15.63
N LYS A 38 1.48 9.42 16.68
CA LYS A 38 2.65 9.40 17.58
C LYS A 38 2.93 8.02 18.18
N ASP A 39 1.89 7.33 18.62
CA ASP A 39 1.99 6.03 19.32
C ASP A 39 1.90 4.84 18.36
N HIS A 40 1.75 5.09 17.06
CA HIS A 40 1.83 4.04 16.02
C HIS A 40 3.27 3.69 15.65
N HIS A 41 4.25 4.36 16.26
CA HIS A 41 5.64 3.97 16.18
C HIS A 41 5.92 2.78 17.11
N PRO A 42 6.41 1.63 16.60
CA PRO A 42 6.99 0.60 17.46
C PRO A 42 8.23 1.15 18.19
N PRO A 43 8.66 0.55 19.32
CA PRO A 43 9.73 1.06 20.21
C PRO A 43 11.15 1.14 19.61
N ASN A 44 11.29 1.03 18.29
CA ASN A 44 12.56 1.15 17.57
C ASN A 44 12.61 2.52 16.86
N PRO A 45 13.78 3.16 16.73
CA PRO A 45 13.89 4.52 16.21
C PRO A 45 13.36 4.57 14.79
N ILE A 46 12.65 5.65 14.49
CA ILE A 46 12.02 6.03 13.21
C ILE A 46 12.60 5.23 12.04
N LYS A 47 12.03 4.04 11.77
CA LYS A 47 12.25 3.37 10.49
C LYS A 47 11.45 4.18 9.47
N LYS A 48 12.10 5.20 8.91
CA LYS A 48 11.76 5.65 7.57
C LYS A 48 12.02 4.45 6.66
N LYS A 49 11.06 3.53 6.54
CA LYS A 49 10.96 2.78 5.29
C LYS A 49 10.79 3.89 4.27
N PHE A 50 11.81 4.08 3.43
CA PHE A 50 11.69 5.02 2.35
C PHE A 50 10.40 4.68 1.63
N LEU A 51 9.62 5.71 1.28
CA LEU A 51 8.36 5.54 0.55
C LEU A 51 8.53 4.54 -0.60
N GLU A 52 9.69 4.56 -1.26
CA GLU A 52 10.11 3.62 -2.28
C GLU A 52 10.11 2.14 -1.86
N ASP A 53 10.61 1.80 -0.66
CA ASP A 53 10.59 0.43 -0.12
C ASP A 53 9.16 -0.03 0.17
N ALA A 54 8.35 0.83 0.77
CA ALA A 54 6.94 0.54 1.04
C ALA A 54 6.17 0.33 -0.27
N VAL A 55 6.35 1.23 -1.23
CA VAL A 55 5.76 1.14 -2.58
C VAL A 55 6.23 -0.13 -3.29
N ARG A 56 7.52 -0.45 -3.29
CA ARG A 56 8.03 -1.70 -3.89
C ARG A 56 7.41 -2.93 -3.25
N ASN A 57 7.31 -2.96 -1.92
CA ASN A 57 6.72 -4.09 -1.21
C ASN A 57 5.22 -4.23 -1.55
N GLN A 58 4.48 -3.12 -1.54
CA GLN A 58 3.05 -3.12 -1.87
C GLN A 58 2.80 -3.57 -3.30
N ARG A 59 3.60 -3.10 -4.27
CA ARG A 59 3.53 -3.54 -5.68
C ARG A 59 3.75 -5.05 -5.80
N LYS A 60 4.72 -5.63 -5.07
CA LYS A 60 4.98 -7.07 -5.08
C LYS A 60 3.82 -7.87 -4.48
N MET A 61 3.26 -7.41 -3.36
CA MET A 61 2.10 -8.05 -2.75
C MET A 61 0.88 -8.02 -3.67
N LEU A 62 0.57 -6.86 -4.24
CA LEU A 62 -0.53 -6.71 -5.20
C LEU A 62 -0.36 -7.60 -6.43
N ALA A 63 0.84 -7.65 -7.01
CA ALA A 63 1.12 -8.54 -8.15
C ALA A 63 0.88 -10.02 -7.79
N THR A 64 1.26 -10.44 -6.59
CA THR A 64 1.04 -11.80 -6.10
C THR A 64 -0.46 -12.09 -5.92
N LEU A 65 -1.21 -11.15 -5.35
CA LEU A 65 -2.66 -11.28 -5.16
C LEU A 65 -3.40 -11.36 -6.49
N VAL A 66 -3.06 -10.48 -7.45
CA VAL A 66 -3.65 -10.47 -8.80
C VAL A 66 -3.37 -11.79 -9.51
N LYS A 67 -2.14 -12.31 -9.43
CA LYS A 67 -1.80 -13.62 -10.01
C LYS A 67 -2.68 -14.74 -9.44
N ARG A 68 -2.78 -14.83 -8.11
CA ARG A 68 -3.60 -15.84 -7.44
C ARG A 68 -5.08 -15.73 -7.81
N LEU A 69 -5.61 -14.51 -7.94
CA LEU A 69 -6.98 -14.29 -8.41
C LEU A 69 -7.17 -14.78 -9.85
N GLY A 70 -6.22 -14.50 -10.74
CA GLY A 70 -6.23 -14.99 -12.11
C GLY A 70 -6.21 -16.52 -12.19
N ASP A 71 -5.33 -17.17 -11.43
CA ASP A 71 -5.22 -18.63 -11.37
C ASP A 71 -6.53 -19.26 -10.87
N LYS A 72 -7.12 -18.69 -9.80
CA LYS A 72 -8.40 -19.15 -9.24
C LYS A 72 -9.55 -18.95 -10.24
N HIS A 73 -9.60 -17.81 -10.93
CA HIS A 73 -10.59 -17.55 -11.96
C HIS A 73 -10.49 -18.56 -13.12
N ALA A 74 -9.27 -18.82 -13.61
CA ALA A 74 -9.04 -19.81 -14.66
C ALA A 74 -9.47 -21.22 -14.23
N SER A 75 -9.20 -21.60 -12.98
CA SER A 75 -9.67 -22.87 -12.41
C SER A 75 -11.18 -22.97 -12.39
N LEU A 76 -11.87 -21.94 -11.86
CA LEU A 76 -13.33 -21.90 -11.83
C LEU A 76 -13.93 -21.93 -13.23
N GLN A 77 -13.33 -21.24 -14.19
CA GLN A 77 -13.78 -21.25 -15.58
C GLN A 77 -13.67 -22.63 -16.22
N ARG A 78 -12.59 -23.38 -15.93
CA ARG A 78 -12.43 -24.78 -16.40
C ARG A 78 -13.49 -25.69 -15.79
N SER A 79 -13.62 -25.69 -14.46
CA SER A 79 -14.62 -26.51 -13.76
C SER A 79 -16.06 -26.18 -14.20
N THR A 80 -16.36 -24.91 -14.46
CA THR A 80 -17.69 -24.50 -14.98
C THR A 80 -17.95 -25.06 -16.38
N LYS A 81 -16.94 -25.12 -17.25
CA LYS A 81 -17.08 -25.73 -18.59
C LYS A 81 -17.29 -27.23 -18.49
N GLU A 82 -16.53 -27.91 -17.62
CA GLU A 82 -16.64 -29.35 -17.40
C GLU A 82 -18.03 -29.74 -16.89
N VAL A 83 -18.55 -29.03 -15.88
CA VAL A 83 -19.90 -29.27 -15.35
C VAL A 83 -20.98 -29.03 -16.40
N ARG A 84 -20.82 -28.05 -17.30
CA ARG A 84 -21.77 -27.78 -18.39
C ARG A 84 -21.70 -28.78 -19.54
N SER A 85 -20.61 -29.53 -19.64
CA SER A 85 -20.42 -30.58 -20.65
C SER A 85 -20.86 -31.97 -20.19
N LEU A 86 -21.24 -32.11 -18.91
CA LEU A 86 -21.93 -33.27 -18.34
C LEU A 86 -23.45 -33.10 -18.50
#